data_AF-A0A418XDU1-F1
#
_entry.id   AF-A0A418XDU1-F1
#
_cell.length_a   1.000
_cell.length_b   1.000
_cell.length_c   1.000
_cell.angle_alpha   90.00
_cell.angle_beta   90.00
_cell.angle_gamma   90.00
#
_symmetry.space_group_name_H-M   'P 1'
#
loop_
_entity.id
_entity.type
_entity.pdbx_description
1 polymer ?
#
loop_
_entity_poly.entity_id
_entity_poly.type
_entity_poly.pdbx_seq_one_letter_code
_entity_poly.pdbx_strand_id
1 'polypeptide(L)'
;MCLIVFAWQVIPGIPLIAAANRDEFYDRPATAADAWPEHPHVIAGRDLQAGGTWMGIAQDGPNGPRFAAITNIRGPNERRPDAPSRGALVADYLAGDLSAADYIAAIAPDTGAYNGFNLVLGDRTGLYWLSNRGFDDERNGK
;
A
#
# COMPACT_ATOMS: atom_id res chain seq x y z
N MET A 1 -7.57 -10.33 -10.18
CA MET A 1 -8.01 -9.94 -8.82
C MET A 1 -6.83 -10.06 -7.88
N CYS A 2 -6.37 -8.93 -7.32
CA CYS A 2 -5.32 -8.97 -6.31
C CYS A 2 -5.87 -9.50 -4.98
N LEU A 3 -5.02 -10.14 -4.19
CA LEU A 3 -5.34 -10.66 -2.86
C LEU A 3 -4.21 -10.28 -1.90
N ILE A 4 -4.56 -9.92 -0.67
CA ILE A 4 -3.61 -9.83 0.45
C ILE A 4 -4.15 -10.73 1.55
N VAL A 5 -3.29 -11.56 2.11
CA VAL A 5 -3.53 -12.34 3.33
C VAL A 5 -2.45 -11.96 4.33
N PHE A 6 -2.83 -11.70 5.57
CA PHE A 6 -1.88 -11.35 6.62
C PHE A 6 -2.25 -11.97 7.96
N ALA A 7 -1.24 -12.16 8.79
CA ALA A 7 -1.32 -12.60 10.17
C ALA A 7 -0.74 -11.49 11.05
N TRP A 8 -1.59 -10.79 11.79
CA TRP A 8 -1.21 -9.65 12.63
C TRP A 8 -1.24 -10.03 14.11
N GLN A 9 -0.07 -10.00 14.76
CA GLN A 9 0.10 -10.29 16.20
C GLN A 9 -0.45 -11.65 16.67
N VAL A 10 -0.52 -12.64 15.77
CA VAL A 10 -0.96 -14.01 16.09
C VAL A 10 0.18 -15.00 16.28
N ILE A 11 1.42 -14.63 15.90
CA ILE A 11 2.62 -15.48 16.07
C ILE A 11 3.60 -14.76 17.01
N PRO A 12 3.99 -15.37 18.15
CA PRO A 12 4.96 -14.76 19.07
C PRO A 12 6.28 -14.41 18.37
N GLY A 13 6.74 -13.17 18.54
CA GLY A 13 7.99 -12.67 17.96
C GLY A 13 7.92 -12.25 16.49
N ILE A 14 6.78 -12.44 15.81
CA ILE A 14 6.56 -12.02 14.42
C ILE A 14 5.30 -11.17 14.37
N PRO A 15 5.41 -9.82 14.47
CA PRO A 15 4.23 -8.96 14.57
C PRO A 15 3.37 -9.00 13.30
N LEU A 16 3.98 -9.19 12.13
CA LEU A 16 3.28 -9.26 10.85
C LEU A 16 3.90 -10.33 9.94
N ILE A 17 3.05 -11.19 9.39
CA ILE A 17 3.33 -11.96 8.17
C ILE A 17 2.31 -11.52 7.12
N ALA A 18 2.76 -11.18 5.91
CA ALA A 18 1.89 -10.83 4.81
C ALA A 18 2.30 -11.58 3.54
N ALA A 19 1.31 -12.06 2.80
CA ALA A 19 1.46 -12.63 1.48
C ALA A 19 0.43 -11.97 0.55
N ALA A 20 0.88 -11.53 -0.62
CA ALA A 20 0.00 -10.89 -1.58
C ALA A 20 0.20 -11.46 -2.97
N ASN A 21 -0.91 -11.60 -3.70
CA ASN A 21 -0.90 -11.87 -5.13
C ASN A 21 -1.29 -10.58 -5.87
N ARG A 22 -0.43 -10.15 -6.80
CA ARG A 22 -0.74 -9.09 -7.76
C ARG A 22 -1.19 -9.74 -9.06
N ASP A 23 -2.48 -9.60 -9.36
CA ASP A 23 -3.03 -10.01 -10.64
C ASP A 23 -3.22 -8.79 -11.53
N GLU A 24 -2.40 -8.72 -12.56
CA GLU A 24 -2.22 -7.59 -13.45
C GLU A 24 -1.96 -8.04 -14.89
N PHE A 25 -2.16 -7.15 -15.86
CA PHE A 25 -1.87 -7.44 -17.25
C PHE A 25 -0.41 -7.86 -17.47
N TYR A 26 -0.22 -8.90 -18.29
CA TYR A 26 1.11 -9.45 -18.62
C TYR A 26 2.03 -8.44 -19.27
N ASP A 27 1.49 -7.47 -20.02
CA ASP A 27 2.24 -6.43 -20.71
C ASP A 27 2.58 -5.23 -19.81
N ARG A 28 2.16 -5.24 -18.53
CA ARG A 28 2.51 -4.18 -17.57
C ARG A 28 3.85 -4.51 -16.90
N PRO A 29 4.95 -3.84 -17.30
CA PRO A 29 6.28 -4.17 -16.82
C PRO A 29 6.47 -3.82 -15.34
N ALA A 30 7.20 -4.66 -14.62
CA ALA A 30 7.58 -4.41 -13.24
C ALA A 30 8.95 -5.02 -12.92
N THR A 31 9.63 -4.48 -11.91
CA THR A 31 10.88 -5.05 -11.39
C THR A 31 10.59 -6.11 -10.33
N ALA A 32 11.53 -7.02 -10.11
CA ALA A 32 11.57 -7.83 -8.91
C ALA A 32 11.70 -6.93 -7.66
N ALA A 33 11.30 -7.48 -6.50
CA ALA A 33 11.48 -6.79 -5.24
C ALA A 33 12.96 -6.71 -4.88
N ASP A 34 13.45 -5.49 -4.71
CA ASP A 34 14.83 -5.19 -4.33
C ASP A 34 14.87 -3.82 -3.63
N ALA A 35 16.03 -3.44 -3.09
CA ALA A 35 16.28 -2.10 -2.58
C ALA A 35 16.16 -1.06 -3.70
N TRP A 36 15.42 0.02 -3.44
CA TRP A 36 15.27 1.09 -4.41
C TRP A 36 16.52 1.98 -4.46
N PRO A 37 17.04 2.33 -5.65
CA PRO A 37 18.23 3.18 -5.76
C PRO A 37 18.09 4.55 -5.06
N GLU A 38 16.93 5.19 -5.18
CA GLU A 38 16.63 6.49 -4.57
C GLU A 38 16.25 6.41 -3.08
N HIS A 39 15.72 5.26 -2.65
CA HIS A 39 15.30 4.99 -1.27
C HIS A 39 15.81 3.61 -0.84
N PRO A 40 17.11 3.45 -0.54
CA PRO A 40 17.71 2.12 -0.29
C PRO A 40 17.13 1.35 0.90
N HIS A 41 16.41 2.04 1.79
CA HIS A 41 15.70 1.46 2.92
C HIS A 41 14.37 0.81 2.50
N VAL A 42 13.85 1.10 1.31
CA VAL A 42 12.62 0.53 0.76
C VAL A 42 12.96 -0.72 -0.05
N ILE A 43 12.35 -1.85 0.33
CA ILE A 43 12.43 -3.11 -0.40
C ILE A 43 11.05 -3.39 -1.01
N ALA A 44 10.94 -3.22 -2.33
CA ALA A 44 9.67 -3.39 -3.04
C ALA A 44 9.89 -3.64 -4.53
N GLY A 45 8.95 -4.31 -5.20
CA GLY A 45 8.90 -4.30 -6.66
C GLY A 45 8.43 -2.95 -7.17
N ARG A 46 8.85 -2.53 -8.36
CA ARG A 46 8.44 -1.25 -8.96
C ARG A 46 7.62 -1.46 -10.22
N ASP A 47 6.49 -0.77 -10.30
CA ASP A 47 5.70 -0.65 -11.52
C ASP A 47 6.43 0.28 -12.49
N LEU A 48 6.89 -0.25 -13.63
CA LEU A 48 7.70 0.52 -14.59
C LEU A 48 6.84 1.40 -15.50
N GLN A 49 5.51 1.26 -15.49
CA GLN A 49 4.61 2.10 -16.26
C GLN A 49 4.16 3.32 -15.46
N ALA A 50 3.86 3.14 -14.17
CA ALA A 50 3.33 4.21 -13.31
C ALA A 50 4.29 4.66 -12.19
N GLY A 51 5.44 4.02 -12.03
CA GLY A 51 6.50 4.41 -11.09
C GLY A 51 6.31 3.99 -9.63
N GLY A 52 5.10 3.59 -9.22
CA GLY A 52 4.77 3.20 -7.85
C GLY A 52 5.02 1.72 -7.52
N THR A 53 4.43 1.24 -6.43
CA THR A 53 4.50 -0.18 -6.02
C THR A 53 3.16 -0.71 -5.50
N TRP A 54 3.03 -2.02 -5.37
CA TRP A 54 1.83 -2.69 -4.87
C TRP A 54 2.01 -3.28 -3.47
N MET A 55 3.24 -3.59 -3.07
CA MET A 55 3.59 -4.13 -1.76
C MET A 55 5.08 -3.93 -1.50
N GLY A 56 5.43 -3.58 -0.28
CA GLY A 56 6.81 -3.48 0.15
C GLY A 56 6.97 -3.21 1.62
N ILE A 57 8.22 -3.11 2.04
CA ILE A 57 8.61 -2.71 3.39
C ILE A 57 9.65 -1.59 3.32
N ALA A 58 9.72 -0.79 4.38
CA ALA A 58 10.85 0.05 4.70
C ALA A 58 11.54 -0.53 5.94
N GLN A 59 12.84 -0.81 5.85
CA GLN A 59 13.56 -1.55 6.89
C GLN A 59 13.80 -0.72 8.17
N ASP A 60 14.06 0.58 8.03
CA ASP A 60 14.33 1.49 9.12
C ASP A 60 13.85 2.92 8.79
N GLY A 61 13.53 3.69 9.84
CA GLY A 61 13.04 5.07 9.76
C GLY A 61 12.69 5.64 11.15
N PRO A 62 12.29 6.92 11.27
CA PRO A 62 11.97 7.56 12.55
C PRO A 62 10.89 6.81 13.36
N ASN A 63 9.97 6.12 12.66
CA ASN A 63 8.88 5.35 13.24
C ASN A 63 9.15 3.83 13.24
N GLY A 64 10.39 3.40 12.95
CA GLY A 64 10.76 2.00 12.80
C GLY A 64 10.40 1.42 11.43
N PRO A 65 10.38 0.08 11.30
CA PRO A 65 10.05 -0.57 10.04
C PRO A 65 8.59 -0.31 9.67
N ARG A 66 8.34 -0.10 8.37
CA ARG A 66 7.00 0.11 7.82
C ARG A 66 6.68 -0.96 6.79
N PHE A 67 5.41 -1.30 6.67
CA PHE A 67 4.85 -2.19 5.67
C PHE A 67 3.72 -1.46 4.94
N ALA A 68 3.61 -1.66 3.63
CA ALA A 68 2.44 -1.22 2.90
C ALA A 68 2.09 -2.16 1.77
N ALA A 69 0.80 -2.29 1.50
CA ALA A 69 0.27 -3.06 0.38
C ALA A 69 -1.07 -2.50 -0.09
N ILE A 70 -1.40 -2.70 -1.36
CA ILE A 70 -2.63 -2.20 -1.95
C ILE A 70 -3.31 -3.26 -2.83
N THR A 71 -4.64 -3.28 -2.82
CA THR A 71 -5.46 -4.01 -3.79
C THR A 71 -6.38 -3.08 -4.56
N ASN A 72 -6.67 -3.46 -5.80
CA ASN A 72 -7.61 -2.75 -6.65
C ASN A 72 -9.05 -3.20 -6.32
N ILE A 73 -9.96 -2.25 -6.15
CA ILE A 73 -11.41 -2.52 -6.17
C ILE A 73 -11.89 -2.41 -7.61
N ARG A 74 -12.55 -3.45 -8.12
CA ARG A 74 -13.11 -3.46 -9.48
C ARG A 74 -14.50 -2.84 -9.49
N GLY A 75 -14.63 -1.67 -10.12
CA GLY A 75 -15.89 -1.08 -10.53
C GLY A 75 -15.91 -0.93 -12.05
N PRO A 76 -16.58 -1.82 -12.83
CA PRO A 76 -16.53 -1.78 -14.29
C PRO A 76 -16.92 -0.44 -14.90
N ASN A 77 -17.87 0.26 -14.27
CA ASN A 77 -18.40 1.55 -14.74
C ASN A 77 -17.73 2.76 -14.08
N GLU A 78 -16.68 2.54 -13.28
CA GLU A 78 -16.12 3.57 -12.40
C GLU A 78 -14.64 3.82 -12.67
N ARG A 79 -14.09 3.15 -13.68
CA ARG A 79 -12.68 3.31 -14.06
C ARG A 79 -12.47 4.68 -14.68
N ARG A 80 -11.70 5.51 -13.99
CA ARG A 80 -11.19 6.80 -14.47
C ARG A 80 -9.78 6.61 -15.06
N PRO A 81 -9.60 6.78 -16.38
CA PRO A 81 -8.28 6.61 -17.02
C PRO A 81 -7.25 7.68 -16.61
N ASP A 82 -7.74 8.86 -16.24
CA ASP A 82 -6.99 10.04 -15.80
C ASP A 82 -6.62 10.02 -14.31
N ALA A 83 -7.18 9.09 -13.53
CA ALA A 83 -6.94 9.02 -12.11
C ALA A 83 -5.47 8.65 -11.79
N PRO A 84 -4.87 9.24 -10.74
CA PRO A 84 -3.51 8.90 -10.34
C PRO A 84 -3.33 7.41 -10.03
N SER A 85 -2.10 6.93 -10.18
CA SER A 85 -1.77 5.54 -9.83
C SER A 85 -1.87 5.34 -8.32
N ARG A 86 -2.71 4.39 -7.91
CA ARG A 86 -2.82 3.94 -6.52
C ARG A 86 -1.50 3.41 -5.95
N GLY A 87 -0.62 2.89 -6.80
CA GLY A 87 0.70 2.42 -6.36
C GLY A 87 1.62 3.53 -5.86
N ALA A 88 1.31 4.80 -6.16
CA ALA A 88 2.00 5.95 -5.58
C ALA A 88 1.76 6.03 -4.06
N LEU A 89 0.53 5.73 -3.58
CA LEU A 89 0.20 5.73 -2.15
C LEU A 89 1.11 4.79 -1.34
N VAL A 90 1.43 3.62 -1.92
CA VAL A 90 2.33 2.66 -1.27
C VAL A 90 3.77 3.15 -1.33
N ALA A 91 4.21 3.67 -2.48
CA ALA A 91 5.56 4.17 -2.66
C ALA A 91 5.87 5.36 -1.74
N ASP A 92 4.96 6.34 -1.68
CA ASP A 92 5.11 7.57 -0.91
C ASP A 92 5.15 7.28 0.59
N TYR A 93 4.33 6.34 1.09
CA TYR A 93 4.38 5.94 2.50
C TYR A 93 5.69 5.22 2.86
N LEU A 94 6.17 4.32 1.99
CA LEU A 94 7.40 3.58 2.26
C LEU A 94 8.63 4.50 2.23
N ALA A 95 8.66 5.45 1.30
CA ALA A 95 9.75 6.42 1.13
C ALA A 95 9.71 7.60 2.11
N GLY A 96 8.54 7.93 2.66
CA GLY A 96 8.34 9.03 3.61
C GLY A 96 8.60 8.65 5.06
N ASP A 97 8.32 9.57 5.99
CA ASP A 97 8.61 9.37 7.43
C ASP A 97 7.37 9.46 8.34
N LEU A 98 6.18 9.59 7.76
CA LEU A 98 4.95 9.63 8.54
C LEU A 98 4.63 8.28 9.20
N SER A 99 3.96 8.33 10.34
CA SER A 99 3.30 7.14 10.89
C SER A 99 2.15 6.71 9.97
N ALA A 100 1.70 5.46 10.06
CA ALA A 100 0.56 4.97 9.28
C ALA A 100 -0.70 5.81 9.52
N ALA A 101 -0.97 6.17 10.78
CA ALA A 101 -2.10 7.01 11.16
C ALA A 101 -1.99 8.43 10.58
N ASP A 102 -0.82 9.06 10.70
CA ASP A 102 -0.60 10.41 10.16
C ASP A 102 -0.64 10.43 8.63
N TYR A 103 -0.10 9.40 7.98
CA TYR A 103 -0.15 9.26 6.53
C TYR A 103 -1.59 9.11 6.03
N ILE A 104 -2.40 8.26 6.69
CA ILE A 104 -3.83 8.12 6.38
C ILE A 104 -4.55 9.46 6.53
N ALA A 105 -4.31 10.18 7.64
CA ALA A 105 -4.92 11.49 7.86
C ALA A 105 -4.51 12.51 6.77
N ALA A 106 -3.26 12.46 6.32
CA ALA A 106 -2.75 13.35 5.27
C ALA A 106 -3.39 13.08 3.90
N ILE A 107 -3.60 11.80 3.52
CA ILE A 107 -4.17 11.45 2.21
C ILE A 107 -5.70 11.39 2.19
N ALA A 108 -6.36 11.29 3.35
CA ALA A 108 -7.81 11.12 3.47
C ALA A 108 -8.63 12.11 2.61
N PRO A 109 -8.30 13.42 2.58
CA PRO A 109 -9.04 14.40 1.78
C PRO A 109 -9.03 14.11 0.27
N ASP A 110 -7.96 13.50 -0.24
CA ASP A 110 -7.72 13.34 -1.68
C ASP A 110 -8.00 11.92 -2.19
N THR A 111 -8.43 11.00 -1.32
CA THR A 111 -8.68 9.59 -1.68
C THR A 111 -9.71 9.40 -2.80
N GLY A 112 -10.63 10.36 -2.97
CA GLY A 112 -11.62 10.39 -4.06
C GLY A 112 -11.03 10.63 -5.45
N ALA A 113 -9.79 11.13 -5.55
CA ALA A 113 -9.11 11.32 -6.83
C ALA A 113 -8.69 9.99 -7.49
N TYR A 114 -8.52 8.93 -6.69
CA TYR A 114 -8.04 7.63 -7.14
C TYR A 114 -9.18 6.70 -7.58
N ASN A 115 -8.88 5.76 -8.47
CA ASN A 115 -9.74 4.60 -8.69
C ASN A 115 -9.90 3.78 -7.40
N GLY A 116 -10.94 2.94 -7.30
CA GLY A 116 -11.23 2.17 -6.09
C GLY A 116 -10.05 1.33 -5.55
N PHE A 117 -9.79 1.36 -4.24
CA PHE A 117 -8.69 0.60 -3.62
C PHE A 117 -8.94 0.17 -2.18
N ASN A 118 -8.15 -0.80 -1.72
CA ASN A 118 -7.88 -1.05 -0.30
C ASN A 118 -6.37 -0.90 -0.06
N LEU A 119 -5.99 -0.04 0.86
CA LEU A 119 -4.63 0.21 1.30
C LEU A 119 -4.47 -0.38 2.71
N VAL A 120 -3.41 -1.15 2.92
CA VAL A 120 -3.03 -1.68 4.22
C VAL A 120 -1.66 -1.11 4.57
N LEU A 121 -1.56 -0.42 5.70
CA LEU A 121 -0.33 0.18 6.20
C LEU A 121 -0.01 -0.40 7.56
N GLY A 122 1.25 -0.71 7.82
CA GLY A 122 1.69 -1.24 9.10
C GLY A 122 2.97 -0.57 9.57
N ASP A 123 3.04 -0.24 10.84
CA ASP A 123 4.25 0.20 11.51
C ASP A 123 4.21 -0.17 13.00
N ARG A 124 5.01 0.49 13.84
CA ARG A 124 5.03 0.24 15.29
C ARG A 124 3.75 0.65 16.01
N THR A 125 2.92 1.51 15.43
CA THR A 125 1.68 2.00 16.02
C THR A 125 0.51 1.05 15.78
N GLY A 126 0.54 0.27 14.69
CA GLY A 126 -0.52 -0.68 14.38
C GLY A 126 -0.49 -1.16 12.93
N LEU A 127 -1.56 -1.87 12.56
CA LEU A 127 -1.88 -2.25 11.19
C LEU A 127 -3.24 -1.62 10.85
N TYR A 128 -3.25 -0.78 9.83
CA TYR A 128 -4.36 0.06 9.45
C TYR A 128 -4.89 -0.33 8.09
N TRP A 129 -6.20 -0.24 7.90
CA TRP A 129 -6.84 -0.43 6.62
C TRP A 129 -7.60 0.83 6.19
N LEU A 130 -7.33 1.32 4.99
CA LEU A 130 -8.03 2.44 4.36
C LEU A 130 -8.62 1.99 3.02
N SER A 131 -9.89 2.30 2.79
CA SER A 131 -10.54 2.14 1.50
C SER A 131 -11.33 3.38 1.12
N ASN A 132 -11.14 3.87 -0.10
CA ASN A 132 -11.97 4.92 -0.67
C ASN A 132 -13.35 4.43 -1.15
N ARG A 133 -13.74 3.20 -0.78
CA ARG A 133 -15.07 2.60 -1.01
C ARG A 133 -15.66 1.95 0.24
N GLY A 134 -14.93 1.94 1.36
CA GLY A 134 -15.38 1.38 2.63
C GLY A 134 -15.91 2.43 3.60
N PHE A 135 -16.50 3.54 3.12
CA PHE A 135 -16.93 4.65 3.99
C PHE A 135 -17.94 4.25 5.06
N ASP A 136 -18.73 3.21 4.79
CA ASP A 136 -19.73 2.68 5.74
C ASP A 136 -19.15 1.63 6.72
N ASP A 137 -17.86 1.27 6.58
CA ASP A 137 -17.19 0.32 7.47
C ASP A 137 -16.47 1.07 8.61
N GLU A 138 -16.85 0.80 9.85
CA GLU A 138 -16.29 1.46 11.03
C GLU A 138 -14.79 1.23 11.23
N ARG A 139 -14.21 0.24 10.55
CA ARG A 139 -12.78 -0.08 10.58
C ARG A 139 -11.98 0.74 9.57
N ASN A 140 -12.63 1.46 8.66
CA ASN A 140 -11.95 2.22 7.63
C ASN A 140 -11.14 3.39 8.23
N GLY A 141 -9.86 3.46 7.88
CA GLY A 141 -8.88 4.39 8.45
C GLY A 141 -8.34 3.96 9.82
N LYS A 142 -8.64 2.74 10.29
CA LYS A 142 -8.24 2.21 11.59
C LYS A 142 -7.45 0.91 11.47
#